data_AF-A0A0E3LIZ5-F1
#
_entry.id   AF-A0A0E3LIZ5-F1
#
_cell.length_a   1.000
_cell.length_b   1.000
_cell.length_c   1.000
_cell.angle_alpha   90.00
_cell.angle_beta   90.00
_cell.angle_gamma   90.00
#
_symmetry.space_group_name_H-M   'P 1'
#
loop_
_entity.id
_entity.type
_entity.pdbx_description
1 polymer ?
#
loop_
_entity_poly.entity_id
_entity_poly.type
_entity_poly.pdbx_seq_one_letter_code
_entity_poly.pdbx_strand_id
1 'polypeptide(L)'
;MTKDIDLFYQEKTEIFLEGLKTTPYQQIDDTGARVNGINYYTQILCNPHYTAYFTVPDKDRKTILDVLLCGKEKTYCFNAEAFDMMKTFNVSKS
;
A
#
# COMPACT_ATOMS: atom_id res chain seq x y z
N MET A 1 28.54 -0.53 -10.37
CA MET A 1 27.91 0.49 -9.52
C MET A 1 26.76 -0.18 -8.81
N THR A 2 26.77 -0.18 -7.47
CA THR A 2 25.72 -0.55 -6.48
C THR A 2 26.39 -1.20 -5.26
N LYS A 3 27.16 -0.42 -4.50
CA LYS A 3 27.38 -0.75 -3.09
C LYS A 3 26.27 -0.04 -2.31
N ASP A 4 25.68 -0.73 -1.33
CA ASP A 4 24.76 -0.18 -0.33
C ASP A 4 23.33 0.20 -0.79
N ILE A 5 22.79 -0.44 -1.84
CA ILE A 5 21.36 -0.25 -2.21
C ILE A 5 20.41 -0.65 -1.08
N ASP A 6 20.74 -1.71 -0.34
CA ASP A 6 19.89 -2.23 0.73
C ASP A 6 19.71 -1.21 1.86
N LEU A 7 20.73 -0.38 2.12
CA LEU A 7 20.65 0.71 3.09
C LEU A 7 19.58 1.73 2.67
N PHE A 8 19.53 2.11 1.39
CA PHE A 8 18.52 3.04 0.89
C PHE A 8 17.11 2.44 0.90
N TYR A 9 16.97 1.13 0.64
CA TYR A 9 15.67 0.47 0.76
C TYR A 9 15.18 0.43 2.21
N GLN A 10 16.09 0.17 3.14
CA GLN A 10 15.78 0.21 4.57
C GLN A 10 15.39 1.64 5.01
N GLU A 11 16.21 2.64 4.69
CA GLU A 11 15.95 4.05 5.01
C GLU A 11 14.60 4.51 4.45
N LYS A 12 14.32 4.22 3.17
CA LYS A 12 13.01 4.51 2.55
C LYS A 12 11.86 3.88 3.34
N THR A 13 12.01 2.61 3.73
CA THR A 13 10.97 1.87 4.46
C THR A 13 10.71 2.48 5.83
N GLU A 14 11.78 2.83 6.55
CA GLU A 14 11.70 3.48 7.86
C GLU A 14 11.03 4.86 7.78
N ILE A 15 11.48 5.71 6.85
CA ILE A 15 10.89 7.04 6.62
C ILE A 15 9.39 6.92 6.30
N PHE A 16 9.03 5.99 5.42
CA PHE A 16 7.62 5.83 5.02
C PHE A 16 6.76 5.31 6.18
N LEU A 17 7.25 4.34 6.96
CA LEU A 17 6.54 3.83 8.14
C LEU A 17 6.34 4.89 9.22
N GLU A 18 7.35 5.73 9.48
CA GLU A 18 7.19 6.86 10.40
C GLU A 18 6.25 7.92 9.82
N GLY A 19 6.38 8.23 8.52
CA GLY A 19 5.48 9.13 7.80
C GLY A 19 4.01 8.75 7.93
N LEU A 20 3.67 7.47 7.77
CA LEU A 20 2.31 6.95 7.93
C LEU A 20 1.70 7.23 9.32
N LYS A 21 2.52 7.29 10.37
CA LYS A 21 2.07 7.51 11.75
C LYS A 21 1.83 9.00 12.06
N THR A 22 2.36 9.91 11.26
CA THR A 22 2.32 11.36 11.56
C THR A 22 0.92 11.97 11.50
N THR A 23 -0.03 11.35 10.79
CA THR A 23 -1.41 11.84 10.66
C THR A 23 -2.42 10.69 10.68
N PRO A 24 -3.67 10.93 11.15
CA PRO A 24 -4.73 9.91 11.15
C PRO A 24 -5.33 9.68 9.76
N TYR A 25 -4.91 10.45 8.75
CA TYR A 25 -5.34 10.34 7.37
C TYR A 25 -4.14 10.37 6.44
N GLN A 26 -4.30 9.81 5.26
CA GLN A 26 -3.34 9.91 4.16
C GLN A 26 -4.15 10.28 2.91
N GLN A 27 -3.64 11.17 2.08
CA GLN A 27 -4.15 11.36 0.73
C GLN A 27 -3.47 10.35 -0.18
N ILE A 28 -4.23 9.76 -1.10
CA ILE A 28 -3.73 8.85 -2.12
C ILE A 28 -4.21 9.32 -3.49
N ASP A 29 -3.31 9.28 -4.47
CA ASP A 29 -3.59 9.52 -5.89
C ASP A 29 -2.77 8.53 -6.74
N ASP A 30 -3.14 8.34 -8.00
CA ASP A 30 -2.41 7.48 -8.93
C ASP A 30 -2.23 8.10 -10.31
N THR A 31 -1.08 7.85 -10.93
CA THR A 31 -0.86 8.17 -12.33
C THR A 31 -0.33 6.95 -13.09
N GLY A 32 -0.73 6.81 -14.34
CA GLY A 32 -0.27 5.73 -15.21
C GLY A 32 1.23 5.83 -15.51
N ALA A 33 1.91 4.68 -15.53
CA ALA A 33 3.32 4.56 -15.86
C ALA A 33 3.54 3.40 -16.86
N ARG A 34 4.68 3.42 -17.54
CA ARG A 34 5.13 2.33 -18.43
C ARG A 34 6.50 1.85 -17.96
N VAL A 35 6.58 0.60 -17.48
CA VAL A 35 7.85 -0.02 -17.10
C VAL A 35 8.16 -1.11 -18.12
N ASN A 36 9.23 -0.92 -18.89
CA ASN A 36 9.61 -1.81 -19.99
C ASN A 36 8.45 -2.09 -20.97
N GLY A 37 7.66 -1.06 -21.27
CA GLY A 37 6.51 -1.14 -22.17
C GLY A 37 5.23 -1.70 -21.55
N ILE A 38 5.28 -2.26 -20.34
CA ILE A 38 4.12 -2.80 -19.61
C ILE A 38 3.46 -1.69 -18.78
N ASN A 39 2.13 -1.71 -18.71
CA ASN A 39 1.35 -0.78 -17.90
C ASN A 39 1.61 -1.00 -16.41
N TYR A 40 1.92 0.09 -15.72
CA TYR A 40 2.11 0.19 -14.28
C TYR A 40 1.35 1.43 -13.78
N TYR A 41 1.30 1.60 -12.47
CA TYR A 41 0.70 2.75 -11.82
C TYR A 41 1.66 3.26 -10.75
N THR A 42 1.92 4.56 -10.74
CA THR A 42 2.65 5.21 -9.65
C THR A 42 1.65 5.74 -8.64
N GLN A 43 1.60 5.09 -7.48
CA GLN A 43 0.82 5.52 -6.33
C GLN A 43 1.56 6.66 -5.63
N ILE A 44 0.83 7.73 -5.34
CA ILE A 44 1.30 8.92 -4.65
C ILE A 44 0.59 8.94 -3.30
N LEU A 45 1.32 8.69 -2.22
CA LEU A 45 0.79 8.79 -0.87
C LEU A 45 1.37 10.04 -0.21
N CYS A 46 0.52 10.89 0.34
CA CYS A 46 0.97 12.12 0.97
C CYS A 46 0.16 12.53 2.19
N ASN A 47 0.82 13.32 3.02
CA ASN A 47 0.23 14.11 4.08
C ASN A 47 1.06 15.41 4.24
N PRO A 48 0.77 16.30 5.20
CA PRO A 48 1.53 17.54 5.39
C PRO A 48 3.03 17.37 5.67
N HIS A 49 3.51 16.16 6.01
CA HIS A 49 4.88 15.90 6.44
C HIS A 49 5.72 15.12 5.42
N TYR A 50 5.09 14.35 4.52
CA TYR A 50 5.81 13.59 3.51
C TYR A 50 4.98 13.31 2.25
N THR A 51 5.69 12.97 1.18
CA THR A 51 5.12 12.35 -0.02
C THR A 51 5.98 11.15 -0.40
N ALA A 52 5.36 10.00 -0.63
CA ALA A 52 6.02 8.78 -1.09
C ALA A 52 5.41 8.29 -2.41
N TYR A 53 6.29 7.76 -3.27
CA TYR A 53 5.92 7.26 -4.59
C TYR A 53 6.22 5.76 -4.69
N PHE A 54 5.25 5.01 -5.20
CA PHE A 54 5.37 3.56 -5.42
C PHE A 54 4.85 3.18 -6.80
N THR A 55 5.75 2.79 -7.69
CA THR A 55 5.36 2.25 -9.00
C THR A 55 5.09 0.75 -8.87
N VAL A 56 3.84 0.37 -9.07
CA VAL A 56 3.30 -0.98 -8.87
C VAL A 56 2.56 -1.45 -10.13
N PRO A 57 2.45 -2.75 -10.38
CA PRO A 57 1.82 -3.27 -11.60
C PRO A 57 0.31 -2.98 -11.66
N ASP A 58 -0.35 -2.92 -10.50
CA ASP A 58 -1.80 -2.77 -10.39
C ASP A 58 -2.18 -1.64 -9.42
N LYS A 59 -3.41 -1.16 -9.51
CA LYS A 59 -3.98 -0.18 -8.58
C LYS A 59 -5.18 -0.68 -7.79
N ASP A 60 -5.27 -2.00 -7.66
CA ASP A 60 -6.33 -2.63 -6.90
C ASP A 60 -6.12 -2.47 -5.39
N ARG A 61 -7.18 -2.72 -4.62
CA ARG A 61 -7.16 -2.57 -3.16
C ARG A 61 -6.07 -3.42 -2.49
N LYS A 62 -5.77 -4.62 -3.00
CA LYS A 62 -4.76 -5.50 -2.40
C LYS A 62 -3.36 -4.92 -2.60
N THR A 63 -3.08 -4.41 -3.80
CA THR A 63 -1.81 -3.72 -4.09
C THR A 63 -1.63 -2.48 -3.24
N ILE A 64 -2.69 -1.68 -3.01
CA ILE A 64 -2.62 -0.52 -2.12
C ILE A 64 -2.34 -0.95 -0.67
N LEU A 65 -2.94 -2.04 -0.20
CA LEU A 65 -2.64 -2.59 1.12
C LEU A 65 -1.18 -3.07 1.23
N ASP A 66 -0.62 -3.66 0.16
CA ASP A 66 0.81 -4.01 0.11
C ASP A 66 1.71 -2.80 0.27
N VAL A 67 1.38 -1.70 -0.42
CA VAL A 67 2.11 -0.44 -0.29
C VAL A 67 2.03 0.07 1.14
N LEU A 68 0.84 0.21 1.72
CA LEU A 68 0.65 0.70 3.09
C LEU A 68 1.32 -0.18 4.16
N LEU A 69 1.36 -1.50 3.94
CA LEU A 69 2.02 -2.45 4.84
C LEU A 69 3.52 -2.58 4.60
N CYS A 70 4.08 -1.87 3.62
CA CYS A 70 5.49 -1.98 3.22
C CYS A 70 5.89 -3.42 2.91
N GLY A 71 5.02 -4.19 2.25
CA GLY A 71 5.25 -5.59 1.92
C GLY A 71 5.17 -6.56 3.11
N LYS A 72 4.79 -6.11 4.31
CA LYS A 72 4.47 -7.00 5.43
C LYS A 72 3.25 -7.86 5.09
N GLU A 73 3.20 -9.05 5.68
CA GLU A 73 2.10 -9.99 5.49
C GLU A 73 0.74 -9.38 5.87
N LYS A 74 -0.26 -9.59 5.02
CA LYS A 74 -1.64 -9.17 5.26
C LYS A 74 -2.33 -10.15 6.20
N THR A 75 -2.60 -9.72 7.42
CA THR A 75 -3.41 -10.45 8.38
C THR A 75 -4.84 -9.91 8.42
N TYR A 76 -5.84 -10.80 8.47
CA TYR A 76 -7.25 -10.43 8.53
C TYR A 76 -7.87 -10.96 9.81
N CYS A 77 -8.69 -10.13 10.48
CA CYS A 77 -9.46 -10.54 11.65
C CYS A 77 -10.94 -10.63 11.26
N PHE A 78 -11.55 -11.79 11.51
CA PHE A 78 -12.98 -12.02 11.33
C PHE A 78 -13.66 -12.01 12.69
N ASN A 79 -14.23 -10.87 13.08
CA ASN A 79 -15.05 -10.74 14.28
C ASN A 79 -16.53 -11.02 13.96
N ALA A 80 -17.39 -10.95 14.97
CA ALA A 80 -18.84 -11.16 14.80
C ALA A 80 -19.44 -10.22 13.73
N GLU A 81 -19.04 -8.94 13.71
CA GLU A 81 -19.50 -7.95 12.73
C GLU A 81 -19.12 -8.34 11.29
N ALA A 82 -17.91 -8.86 11.08
CA ALA A 82 -17.48 -9.35 9.76
C ALA A 82 -18.39 -10.48 9.27
N PHE A 83 -18.75 -11.42 10.14
CA PHE A 83 -19.67 -12.50 9.78
C PHE A 83 -21.09 -12.00 9.51
N ASP A 84 -21.55 -10.98 10.23
CA ASP A 84 -22.85 -10.36 9.95
C ASP A 84 -22.84 -9.61 8.62
N MET A 85 -21.79 -8.85 8.31
CA MET A 85 -21.59 -8.24 7.00
C MET A 85 -21.59 -9.28 5.87
N MET A 86 -20.90 -10.42 6.05
CA MET A 86 -20.90 -11.49 5.04
C MET A 86 -22.30 -12.01 4.73
N LYS A 87 -23.18 -12.13 5.74
CA LYS A 87 -24.59 -12.48 5.52
C LYS A 87 -25.32 -11.37 4.77
N THR A 88 -25.13 -10.11 5.17
CA THR A 88 -25.76 -8.93 4.53
C THR A 88 -25.39 -8.82 3.05
N PHE A 89 -24.13 -9.06 2.70
CA PHE A 89 -23.64 -9.00 1.32
C PHE A 89 -23.80 -10.31 0.55
N ASN A 90 -24.49 -11.31 1.13
CA ASN A 90 -24.72 -12.63 0.55
C ASN A 90 -23.45 -13.30 0.01
N VAL A 91 -22.34 -13.18 0.76
CA VAL A 91 -21.07 -13.81 0.42
C VAL A 91 -21.23 -15.32 0.60
N SER A 92 -20.88 -16.11 -0.44
CA SER A 92 -21.01 -17.56 -0.38
C SER A 92 -20.18 -18.14 0.76
N LYS A 93 -20.78 -19.02 1.55
CA LYS A 93 -20.03 -19.81 2.53
C LYS A 93 -19.10 -20.74 1.76
N SER A 94 -17.80 -20.64 2.03
CA SER A 94 -16.79 -21.56 1.51
C SER A 94 -16.81 -22.86 2.30
#